data_AF-A0A432ZU63-F1
#
_entry.id   AF-A0A432ZU63-F1
#
_cell.length_a   1.000
_cell.length_b   1.000
_cell.length_c   1.000
_cell.angle_alpha   90.00
_cell.angle_beta   90.00
_cell.angle_gamma   90.00
#
_symmetry.space_group_name_H-M   'P 1'
#
loop_
_entity.id
_entity.type
_entity.pdbx_description
1 polymer ?
#
loop_
_entity_poly.entity_id
_entity_poly.type
_entity_poly.pdbx_seq_one_letter_code
_entity_poly.pdbx_strand_id
1 'polypeptide(L)'
;MNLTTRIIILAGAVGLMFYSASTEQLTEVINQYQLGWYRVGVPMAWGVILGGLCALLRLQIVARWLGPLTYVSAGLTTMGLTGAVAVFAKHQQLVYCMPPLQLATLGIGLYLVGYSYARLAAAGDSEQEKQ
;
A
#
# COMPACT_ATOMS: atom_id res chain seq x y z
N MET A 1 9.73 3.40 -23.12
CA MET A 1 8.65 2.71 -22.37
C MET A 1 8.39 3.46 -21.06
N ASN A 2 7.16 3.92 -20.82
CA ASN A 2 6.80 4.77 -19.67
C ASN A 2 6.79 3.95 -18.35
N LEU A 3 7.03 4.61 -17.21
CA LEU A 3 7.04 4.02 -15.87
C LEU A 3 5.70 3.34 -15.54
N THR A 4 4.59 3.96 -15.92
CA THR A 4 3.24 3.39 -15.76
C THR A 4 3.10 2.04 -16.46
N THR A 5 3.60 1.93 -17.69
CA THR A 5 3.57 0.67 -18.45
C THR A 5 4.37 -0.44 -17.75
N ARG A 6 5.52 -0.10 -17.16
CA ARG A 6 6.33 -1.05 -16.37
C ARG A 6 5.57 -1.54 -15.14
N ILE A 7 4.89 -0.65 -14.43
CA ILE A 7 4.09 -0.98 -13.24
C ILE A 7 2.94 -1.93 -13.61
N ILE A 8 2.26 -1.68 -14.73
CA ILE A 8 1.15 -2.53 -15.19
C ILE A 8 1.66 -3.94 -15.54
N ILE A 9 2.80 -4.05 -16.23
CA ILE A 9 3.40 -5.35 -16.58
C ILE A 9 3.78 -6.11 -15.30
N LEU A 10 4.40 -5.43 -14.33
CA LEU A 10 4.73 -6.03 -13.03
C LEU A 10 3.48 -6.47 -12.25
N ALA A 11 2.41 -5.67 -12.28
CA ALA A 11 1.13 -6.04 -11.68
C ALA A 11 0.50 -7.27 -12.33
N GLY A 12 0.56 -7.37 -13.66
CA GLY A 12 0.14 -8.58 -14.38
C GLY A 12 0.97 -9.80 -13.99
N ALA A 13 2.29 -9.66 -13.90
CA ALA A 13 3.18 -10.76 -13.49
C ALA A 13 2.93 -11.21 -12.05
N VAL A 14 2.74 -10.27 -11.12
CA VAL A 14 2.38 -10.57 -9.72
C VAL A 14 1.01 -11.24 -9.65
N GLY A 15 0.04 -10.77 -10.44
CA GLY A 15 -1.27 -11.41 -10.59
C GLY A 15 -1.17 -12.87 -11.04
N LEU A 16 -0.32 -13.17 -12.03
CA LEU A 16 -0.07 -14.53 -12.51
C LEU A 16 0.61 -15.40 -11.45
N MET A 17 1.54 -14.86 -10.66
CA MET A 17 2.15 -15.60 -9.55
C MET A 17 1.10 -15.99 -8.51
N PHE A 18 0.26 -15.06 -8.08
CA PHE A 18 -0.83 -15.34 -7.15
C PHE A 18 -1.90 -16.28 -7.75
N TYR A 19 -2.18 -16.18 -9.05
CA TYR A 19 -3.03 -17.14 -9.75
C TYR A 19 -2.44 -18.55 -9.74
N SER A 20 -1.13 -18.70 -9.89
CA SER A 20 -0.49 -20.02 -9.84
C SER A 20 -0.45 -20.63 -8.43
N ALA A 21 -0.57 -19.83 -7.37
CA ALA A 21 -0.48 -20.30 -5.99
C ALA A 21 -1.56 -21.34 -5.64
N SER A 22 -1.16 -22.37 -4.90
CA SER A 22 -2.08 -23.37 -4.35
C SER A 22 -2.75 -22.88 -3.06
N THR A 23 -3.82 -23.55 -2.66
CA THR A 23 -4.52 -23.31 -1.40
C THR A 23 -3.61 -23.50 -0.19
N GLU A 24 -2.72 -24.49 -0.22
CA GLU A 24 -1.79 -24.77 0.88
C GLU A 24 -0.79 -23.62 1.05
N GLN A 25 -0.23 -23.13 -0.06
CA GLN A 25 0.73 -22.01 -0.04
C GLN A 25 0.08 -20.72 0.48
N LEU A 26 -1.14 -20.42 0.05
CA LEU A 26 -1.87 -19.24 0.52
C LEU A 26 -2.21 -19.36 2.00
N THR A 27 -2.60 -20.55 2.46
CA THR A 27 -2.90 -20.83 3.86
C THR A 27 -1.64 -20.74 4.73
N GLU A 28 -0.51 -21.24 4.26
CA GLU A 28 0.78 -21.13 4.94
C GLU A 28 1.17 -19.65 5.15
N VAL A 29 1.07 -18.82 4.10
CA VAL A 29 1.34 -17.39 4.21
C VAL A 29 0.38 -16.71 5.18
N ILE A 30 -0.91 -17.05 5.14
CA ILE A 30 -1.90 -16.52 6.07
C ILE A 30 -1.54 -16.88 7.52
N ASN A 31 -1.17 -18.13 7.78
CA ASN A 31 -0.85 -18.59 9.13
C ASN A 31 0.47 -18.01 9.64
N GLN A 32 1.52 -18.02 8.80
CA GLN A 32 2.85 -17.52 9.14
C GLN A 32 2.83 -16.04 9.51
N TYR A 33 2.11 -15.22 8.74
CA TYR A 33 1.99 -13.79 8.99
C TYR A 33 0.76 -13.45 9.84
N GLN A 34 0.02 -14.47 10.33
CA GLN A 34 -1.28 -14.37 11.00
C GLN A 34 -2.17 -13.29 10.38
N LEU A 35 -2.34 -13.38 9.06
CA LEU A 35 -3.10 -12.43 8.28
C LEU A 35 -4.59 -12.58 8.62
N GLY A 36 -5.19 -11.45 8.93
CA GLY A 36 -6.64 -11.32 9.10
C GLY A 36 -7.03 -9.90 8.72
N TRP A 37 -8.33 -9.65 8.60
CA TRP A 37 -8.87 -8.34 8.18
C TRP A 37 -8.31 -7.18 9.00
N TYR A 38 -8.13 -7.40 10.31
CA TYR A 38 -7.49 -6.42 11.18
C TYR A 38 -6.04 -6.12 10.76
N ARG A 39 -5.21 -7.16 10.60
CA ARG A 39 -3.78 -7.01 10.28
C ARG A 39 -3.55 -6.43 8.88
N VAL A 40 -4.47 -6.67 7.95
CA VAL A 40 -4.51 -6.04 6.63
C VAL A 40 -4.86 -4.55 6.71
N GLY A 41 -5.66 -4.12 7.69
CA GLY A 41 -5.94 -2.70 7.91
C GLY A 41 -4.81 -1.92 8.59
N VAL A 42 -3.95 -2.59 9.37
CA VAL A 42 -2.88 -1.97 10.17
C VAL A 42 -1.93 -1.08 9.36
N PRO A 43 -1.44 -1.46 8.16
CA PRO A 43 -0.60 -0.58 7.34
C PRO A 43 -1.24 0.77 7.02
N MET A 44 -2.55 0.81 6.78
CA MET A 44 -3.24 2.06 6.47
C MET A 44 -3.25 3.01 7.68
N ALA A 45 -3.54 2.46 8.87
CA ALA A 45 -3.53 3.23 10.11
C ALA A 45 -2.14 3.80 10.41
N TRP A 46 -1.10 2.97 10.28
CA TRP A 46 0.29 3.45 10.43
C TRP A 46 0.66 4.48 9.39
N GLY A 47 0.15 4.38 8.17
CA GLY A 47 0.35 5.40 7.13
C GLY A 47 -0.06 6.79 7.61
N VAL A 48 -1.27 6.90 8.15
CA VAL A 48 -1.79 8.17 8.69
C VAL A 48 -0.96 8.66 9.87
N ILE A 49 -0.69 7.77 10.85
CA ILE A 49 0.05 8.12 12.07
C ILE A 49 1.47 8.60 11.73
N LEU A 50 2.22 7.86 10.92
CA LEU A 50 3.58 8.21 10.53
C LEU A 50 3.63 9.48 9.69
N GLY A 51 2.71 9.64 8.74
CA GLY A 51 2.62 10.87 7.95
C GLY A 51 2.37 12.11 8.83
N GLY A 52 1.43 12.00 9.78
CA GLY A 52 1.14 13.06 10.74
C GLY A 52 2.32 13.36 11.66
N LEU A 53 2.97 12.33 12.23
CA LEU A 53 4.16 12.50 13.07
C LEU A 53 5.31 13.17 12.32
N CYS A 54 5.56 12.78 11.07
CA CYS A 54 6.58 13.41 10.24
C CYS A 54 6.30 14.89 9.98
N ALA A 55 5.03 15.28 9.79
CA ALA A 55 4.65 16.67 9.62
C ALA A 55 4.81 17.47 10.92
N LEU A 56 4.40 16.90 12.07
CA LEU A 56 4.59 17.51 13.39
C LEU A 56 6.07 17.80 13.69
N LEU A 57 6.96 16.89 13.30
CA LEU A 57 8.41 17.05 13.45
C LEU A 57 9.07 17.87 12.33
N ARG A 58 8.29 18.39 11.36
CA ARG A 58 8.76 19.19 10.22
C ARG A 58 9.89 18.51 9.43
N LEU A 59 9.79 17.20 9.24
CA LEU A 59 10.78 16.40 8.52
C LEU A 59 10.76 16.67 7.01
N GLN A 60 11.53 17.67 6.56
CA GLN A 60 11.64 18.06 5.15
C GLN A 60 12.09 16.95 4.20
N ILE A 61 12.80 15.93 4.73
CA ILE A 61 13.19 14.77 3.92
C ILE A 61 11.98 14.07 3.31
N VAL A 62 10.85 14.01 4.03
CA VAL A 62 9.63 13.34 3.54
C VAL A 62 9.07 14.06 2.31
N ALA A 63 9.16 15.41 2.27
CA ALA A 63 8.75 16.21 1.12
C ALA A 63 9.50 15.81 -0.17
N ARG A 64 10.81 15.56 -0.07
CA ARG A 64 11.63 15.12 -1.22
C ARG A 64 11.23 13.74 -1.74
N TRP A 65 10.70 12.89 -0.86
CA TRP A 65 10.31 11.53 -1.20
C TRP A 65 8.87 11.39 -1.67
N LEU A 66 8.01 12.42 -1.58
CA LEU A 66 6.59 12.35 -1.94
C LEU A 66 6.33 11.80 -3.36
N GLY A 67 7.10 12.26 -4.34
CA GLY A 67 6.99 11.79 -5.73
C GLY A 67 7.27 10.28 -5.86
N PRO A 68 8.48 9.81 -5.52
CA PRO A 68 8.81 8.39 -5.49
C PRO A 68 7.83 7.54 -4.68
N LEU A 69 7.43 8.02 -3.50
CA LEU A 69 6.50 7.36 -2.59
C LEU A 69 5.15 7.08 -3.26
N THR A 70 4.65 8.05 -4.03
CA THR A 70 3.40 7.93 -4.78
C THR A 70 3.48 6.85 -5.86
N TYR A 71 4.59 6.78 -6.61
CA TYR A 71 4.76 5.75 -7.64
C TYR A 71 4.91 4.35 -7.05
N VAL A 72 5.68 4.21 -5.97
CA VAL A 72 5.83 2.92 -5.27
C VAL A 72 4.51 2.47 -4.69
N SER A 73 3.78 3.39 -4.04
CA SER A 73 2.45 3.15 -3.51
C SER A 73 1.48 2.67 -4.59
N ALA A 74 1.41 3.38 -5.72
CA ALA A 74 0.54 3.02 -6.84
C ALA A 74 0.89 1.63 -7.39
N GLY A 75 2.19 1.33 -7.50
CA GLY A 75 2.68 0.03 -7.93
C GLY A 75 2.26 -1.10 -6.99
N LEU A 76 2.54 -0.97 -5.70
CA LEU A 76 2.13 -1.95 -4.70
C LEU A 76 0.62 -2.13 -4.65
N THR A 77 -0.14 -1.03 -4.63
CA THR A 77 -1.61 -1.07 -4.62
C THR A 77 -2.15 -1.82 -5.83
N THR A 78 -1.63 -1.51 -7.03
CA THR A 78 -2.08 -2.16 -8.27
C THR A 78 -1.70 -3.65 -8.29
N MET A 79 -0.47 -4.01 -7.90
CA MET A 79 -0.01 -5.39 -7.82
C MET A 79 -0.86 -6.21 -6.84
N GLY A 80 -1.13 -5.67 -5.66
CA GLY A 80 -1.90 -6.34 -4.62
C GLY A 80 -3.37 -6.52 -5.02
N LEU A 81 -4.01 -5.49 -5.60
CA LEU A 81 -5.39 -5.61 -6.08
C LEU A 81 -5.51 -6.58 -7.25
N THR A 82 -4.58 -6.53 -8.21
CA THR A 82 -4.55 -7.48 -9.34
C THR A 82 -4.36 -8.92 -8.85
N GLY A 83 -3.45 -9.12 -7.89
CA GLY A 83 -3.26 -10.40 -7.22
C GLY A 83 -4.52 -10.89 -6.51
N ALA A 84 -5.22 -10.01 -5.78
CA ALA A 84 -6.42 -10.37 -5.03
C ALA A 84 -7.55 -10.80 -5.98
N VAL A 85 -7.74 -10.08 -7.10
CA VAL A 85 -8.71 -10.45 -8.13
C VAL A 85 -8.34 -11.80 -8.75
N ALA A 86 -7.07 -12.04 -9.05
CA ALA A 86 -6.62 -13.30 -9.63
C ALA A 86 -6.83 -14.51 -8.69
N VAL A 87 -6.51 -14.36 -7.40
CA VAL A 87 -6.78 -15.39 -6.38
C VAL A 87 -8.27 -15.64 -6.24
N PHE A 88 -9.07 -14.58 -6.15
CA PHE A 88 -10.52 -14.71 -6.01
C PHE A 88 -11.13 -15.43 -7.22
N ALA A 89 -10.71 -15.09 -8.44
CA ALA A 89 -11.19 -15.73 -9.66
C ALA A 89 -10.91 -17.25 -9.65
N LYS A 90 -9.75 -17.68 -9.15
CA LYS A 90 -9.36 -19.09 -9.10
C LYS A 90 -10.03 -19.86 -7.96
N HIS A 91 -9.97 -19.32 -6.74
CA HIS A 91 -10.32 -20.06 -5.53
C HIS A 91 -11.71 -19.75 -4.98
N GLN A 92 -12.36 -18.67 -5.47
CA GLN A 92 -13.72 -18.25 -5.11
C GLN A 92 -13.95 -18.02 -3.59
N GLN A 93 -12.89 -17.86 -2.81
CA GLN A 93 -12.93 -17.62 -1.38
C GLN A 93 -12.14 -16.37 -1.01
N LEU A 94 -12.81 -15.42 -0.34
CA LEU A 94 -12.22 -14.13 0.05
C LEU A 94 -11.07 -14.27 1.04
N VAL A 95 -11.05 -15.32 1.87
CA VAL A 95 -10.00 -15.55 2.87
C VAL A 95 -8.63 -15.71 2.20
N TYR A 96 -8.56 -16.35 1.04
CA TYR A 96 -7.30 -16.52 0.33
C TYR A 96 -6.80 -15.24 -0.34
N CYS A 97 -7.63 -14.21 -0.47
CA CYS A 97 -7.20 -12.90 -0.95
C CYS A 97 -6.39 -12.10 0.08
N MET A 98 -6.27 -12.58 1.33
CA MET A 98 -5.58 -11.86 2.39
C MET A 98 -4.11 -11.52 2.06
N PRO A 99 -3.27 -12.45 1.53
CA PRO A 99 -1.90 -12.13 1.16
C PRO A 99 -1.77 -11.02 0.11
N PRO A 100 -2.45 -11.07 -1.05
CA PRO A 100 -2.36 -9.97 -2.02
C PRO A 100 -3.01 -8.68 -1.50
N LEU A 101 -4.06 -8.75 -0.67
CA LEU A 101 -4.63 -7.57 -0.02
C LEU A 101 -3.66 -6.93 0.98
N GLN A 102 -2.86 -7.71 1.70
CA GLN A 102 -1.78 -7.16 2.55
C GLN A 102 -0.82 -6.30 1.72
N LEU A 103 -0.47 -6.73 0.51
CA LEU A 103 0.40 -5.98 -0.38
C LEU A 103 -0.28 -4.70 -0.88
N ALA A 104 -1.58 -4.76 -1.20
CA ALA A 104 -2.35 -3.59 -1.60
C ALA A 104 -2.42 -2.55 -0.47
N THR A 105 -2.71 -3.01 0.76
CA THR A 105 -2.83 -2.15 1.93
C THR A 105 -1.51 -1.54 2.38
N LEU A 106 -0.37 -2.22 2.16
CA LEU A 106 0.96 -1.61 2.29
C LEU A 106 1.13 -0.44 1.30
N GLY A 107 0.70 -0.61 0.05
CA GLY A 107 0.69 0.46 -0.94
C GLY A 107 -0.17 1.65 -0.50
N ILE A 108 -1.39 1.38 -0.03
CA ILE A 108 -2.30 2.43 0.48
C ILE A 108 -1.73 3.11 1.73
N GLY A 109 -1.19 2.34 2.68
CA GLY A 109 -0.55 2.90 3.87
C GLY A 109 0.61 3.82 3.51
N LEU A 110 1.44 3.42 2.55
CA LEU A 110 2.51 4.25 2.05
C LEU A 110 1.99 5.56 1.42
N TYR A 111 0.90 5.51 0.64
CA TYR A 111 0.24 6.73 0.13
C TYR A 111 -0.19 7.65 1.27
N LEU A 112 -0.81 7.08 2.31
CA LEU A 112 -1.33 7.83 3.44
C LEU A 112 -0.24 8.52 4.25
N VAL A 113 1.00 7.97 4.29
CA VAL A 113 2.15 8.70 4.85
C VAL A 113 2.35 10.01 4.13
N GLY A 114 2.49 9.97 2.80
CA GLY A 114 2.73 11.17 2.00
C GLY A 114 1.57 12.15 2.04
N TYR A 115 0.33 11.63 1.94
CA TYR A 115 -0.89 12.44 2.00
C TYR A 115 -1.05 13.16 3.34
N SER A 116 -0.97 12.42 4.46
CA SER A 116 -1.09 13.02 5.79
C SER A 116 0.04 14.00 6.08
N TYR A 117 1.27 13.69 5.67
CA TYR A 117 2.40 14.62 5.80
C TYR A 117 2.12 15.93 5.07
N ALA A 118 1.79 15.87 3.78
CA ALA A 118 1.58 17.06 2.95
C ALA A 118 0.40 17.90 3.46
N ARG A 119 -0.68 17.24 3.88
CA ARG A 119 -1.87 17.91 4.40
C ARG A 119 -1.59 18.68 5.69
N LEU A 120 -0.88 18.08 6.65
CA LEU A 120 -0.57 18.73 7.92
C LEU A 120 0.53 19.80 7.77
N ALA A 121 1.53 19.56 6.93
CA ALA A 121 2.57 20.55 6.65
C ALA A 121 1.97 21.84 6.05
N ALA A 122 1.08 21.71 5.06
CA ALA A 122 0.40 22.86 4.44
C ALA A 122 -0.49 23.64 5.43
N ALA A 123 -1.13 22.94 6.38
CA ALA A 123 -1.90 23.59 7.43
C ALA A 123 -1.01 24.40 8.40
N GLY A 124 0.17 23.87 8.74
CA GLY A 124 1.14 24.56 9.60
C GLY A 124 1.73 25.82 8.96
N ASP A 125 2.03 25.80 7.67
CA ASP A 125 2.55 26.97 6.94
C ASP A 125 1.49 28.10 6.87
N SER A 126 0.21 27.72 6.69
CA SER A 126 -0.92 28.67 6.65
C SER A 126 -1.19 29.39 7.98
N GLU A 127 -0.83 28.78 9.11
CA GLU A 127 -0.94 29.41 10.44
C GLU A 127 0.21 30.37 10.71
N GLN A 128 1.41 30.10 10.18
CA GLN A 128 2.56 31.00 10.32
C GLN A 128 2.43 32.28 9.49
N GLU A 129 1.78 32.22 8.32
CA GLU A 129 1.57 33.38 7.45
C GLU A 129 0.50 34.37 8.00
N LYS A 130 -0.27 33.95 9.00
CA LYS A 130 -1.30 34.78 9.67
C LYS A 130 -0.83 35.45 10.97
N GLN A 131 0.39 35.18 11.43
CA GLN A 131 1.02 35.81 12.60
C GLN A 131 1.96 36.93 12.18
#